data_AF-A0A927G525-F1
#
_entry.id   AF-A0A927G525-F1
#
_cell.length_a   1.000
_cell.length_b   1.000
_cell.length_c   1.000
_cell.angle_alpha   90.00
_cell.angle_beta   90.00
_cell.angle_gamma   90.00
#
_symmetry.space_group_name_H-M   'P 1'
#
loop_
_entity.id
_entity.type
_entity.pdbx_description
1 polymer ?
#
loop_
_entity_poly.entity_id
_entity_poly.type
_entity_poly.pdbx_seq_one_letter_code
_entity_poly.pdbx_strand_id
1 'polypeptide(L)'
;MKNKLQPTLIIAGVIIIIAFFGYMYTVQSTPAEEKVEVIAEETKESAETSESVDEEDEQAAPITKDDIEDAEKVFPFDMSESAVQDAIHKMSHQKVKADKKWGALQITPARIDRLIEVIQANDYKHESTYLHILNNWKDGDFSRAHHDHNSIWELQGGTVGKATGVLSAEEEARYVQRNFE
;
A
#
# COMPACT_ATOMS: atom_id res chain seq x y z
N MET A 1 26.13 -11.05 -36.49
CA MET A 1 26.54 -12.20 -35.63
C MET A 1 25.65 -12.18 -34.39
N LYS A 2 24.78 -13.18 -34.19
CA LYS A 2 23.85 -13.24 -33.05
C LYS A 2 24.50 -14.11 -31.96
N ASN A 3 24.87 -13.52 -30.83
CA ASN A 3 25.44 -14.23 -29.69
C ASN A 3 24.35 -15.09 -29.04
N LYS A 4 24.44 -16.41 -29.24
CA LYS A 4 23.61 -17.38 -28.52
C LYS A 4 24.22 -17.56 -27.13
N LEU A 5 23.60 -16.96 -26.11
CA LEU A 5 23.90 -17.28 -24.71
C LEU A 5 23.72 -18.79 -24.51
N GLN A 6 24.77 -19.46 -24.05
CA GLN A 6 24.81 -20.90 -23.86
C GLN A 6 23.88 -21.28 -22.70
N PRO A 7 22.98 -22.27 -22.85
CA PRO A 7 21.95 -22.59 -21.85
C PRO A 7 22.51 -23.00 -20.47
N THR A 8 23.78 -23.40 -20.40
CA THR A 8 24.49 -23.73 -19.15
C THR A 8 24.73 -22.53 -18.22
N LEU A 9 24.88 -21.31 -18.76
CA LEU A 9 25.10 -20.11 -17.94
C LEU A 9 23.81 -19.64 -17.24
N ILE A 10 22.66 -19.90 -17.84
CA ILE A 10 21.35 -19.54 -17.27
C ILE A 10 21.02 -20.44 -16.07
N ILE A 11 21.34 -21.74 -16.16
CA ILE A 11 21.07 -22.70 -15.08
C ILE A 11 21.92 -22.39 -13.84
N ALA A 12 23.19 -22.01 -14.02
CA ALA A 12 24.07 -21.64 -12.91
C ALA A 12 23.56 -20.39 -12.17
N GLY A 13 23.03 -19.40 -12.89
CA GLY A 13 22.45 -18.19 -12.30
C GLY A 13 21.22 -18.47 -11.43
N VAL A 14 20.33 -19.37 -11.88
CA VAL A 14 19.11 -19.74 -11.13
C VAL A 14 19.45 -20.48 -9.83
N ILE A 15 20.48 -21.34 -9.83
CA ILE A 15 20.89 -22.09 -8.62
C ILE A 15 21.45 -21.15 -7.55
N ILE A 16 22.22 -20.13 -7.95
CA ILE A 16 22.77 -19.12 -7.02
C ILE A 16 21.66 -18.29 -6.38
N ILE A 17 20.63 -17.93 -7.16
CA ILE A 17 19.46 -17.19 -6.65
C ILE A 17 18.69 -18.03 -5.63
N ILE A 18 18.41 -19.32 -5.92
CA ILE A 18 17.70 -20.20 -4.99
C ILE A 18 18.49 -20.40 -3.68
N ALA A 19 19.81 -20.56 -3.75
CA ALA A 19 20.65 -20.69 -2.57
C ALA A 19 20.67 -19.41 -1.72
N PHE A 20 20.70 -18.23 -2.36
CA PHE A 20 20.65 -16.94 -1.68
C PHE A 20 19.30 -16.72 -0.97
N PHE A 21 18.18 -17.01 -1.65
CA PHE A 21 16.85 -16.91 -1.05
C PHE A 21 16.60 -17.96 0.04
N GLY A 22 17.14 -19.17 -0.11
CA GLY A 22 17.09 -20.21 0.92
C GLY A 22 17.87 -19.82 2.19
N TYR A 23 19.03 -19.19 2.03
CA TYR A 23 19.82 -18.67 3.15
C TYR A 23 19.12 -17.48 3.86
N MET A 24 18.51 -16.56 3.11
CA MET A 24 17.71 -15.46 3.68
C MET A 24 16.50 -15.99 4.46
N TYR A 25 15.84 -17.04 3.98
CA TYR A 25 14.72 -17.68 4.67
C TYR A 25 15.13 -18.25 6.04
N THR A 26 16.26 -18.93 6.16
CA THR A 26 16.68 -19.52 7.45
C THR A 26 17.08 -18.47 8.48
N VAL A 27 17.72 -17.38 8.05
CA VAL A 27 18.13 -16.26 8.95
C VAL A 27 16.91 -15.49 9.47
N GLN A 28 15.81 -15.42 8.71
CA GLN A 28 14.57 -14.77 9.12
C GLN A 28 13.63 -15.68 9.94
N SER A 29 13.91 -16.99 10.00
CA SER A 29 13.01 -18.00 10.57
C SER A 29 13.44 -18.52 11.95
N THR A 30 14.31 -17.85 12.72
CA THR A 30 14.56 -18.22 14.12
C THR A 30 13.54 -17.55 15.05
N PRO A 31 12.52 -18.26 15.58
CA PRO A 31 11.53 -17.67 16.47
C PRO A 31 12.01 -17.80 17.92
N ALA A 32 11.95 -16.72 18.69
CA ALA A 32 12.04 -16.80 20.15
C ALA A 32 10.74 -17.42 20.67
N GLU A 33 10.83 -18.50 21.46
CA GLU A 33 9.69 -19.10 22.15
C GLU A 33 9.16 -18.14 23.24
N GLU A 34 7.88 -17.78 23.16
CA GLU A 34 7.15 -17.27 24.31
C GLU A 34 5.81 -18.00 24.44
N LYS A 35 5.58 -18.52 25.64
CA LYS A 35 4.50 -19.42 26.01
C LYS A 35 3.49 -18.59 26.81
N VAL A 36 2.25 -18.43 26.31
CA VAL A 36 1.20 -17.74 27.06
C VAL A 36 0.00 -18.67 27.26
N GLU A 37 -0.36 -18.77 28.54
CA GLU A 37 -1.34 -19.64 29.16
C GLU A 37 -2.75 -19.01 29.07
N VAL A 38 -3.74 -19.87 28.80
CA VAL A 38 -5.14 -19.51 28.55
C VAL A 38 -5.89 -19.38 29.87
N ILE A 39 -6.57 -18.25 30.10
CA ILE A 39 -7.70 -18.17 31.04
C ILE A 39 -8.85 -17.45 30.36
N ALA A 40 -9.99 -18.15 30.31
CA ALA A 40 -11.27 -17.67 29.78
C ALA A 40 -12.15 -17.20 30.93
N GLU A 41 -12.89 -16.11 30.75
CA GLU A 41 -14.15 -15.87 31.46
C GLU A 41 -15.07 -14.95 30.63
N GLU A 42 -16.26 -15.46 30.31
CA GLU A 42 -17.42 -14.70 29.83
C GLU A 42 -18.02 -13.88 31.00
N THR A 43 -18.65 -12.72 30.74
CA THR A 43 -20.06 -12.43 31.12
C THR A 43 -20.59 -11.13 30.48
N LYS A 44 -21.70 -11.31 29.77
CA LYS A 44 -22.87 -10.49 29.36
C LYS A 44 -23.03 -8.99 29.71
N GLU A 45 -23.33 -8.22 28.65
CA GLU A 45 -24.53 -7.39 28.38
C GLU A 45 -25.01 -6.33 29.41
N SER A 46 -25.03 -5.04 29.01
CA SER A 46 -26.28 -4.27 28.75
C SER A 46 -26.04 -2.77 28.53
N ALA A 47 -26.91 -2.20 27.69
CA ALA A 47 -27.44 -0.84 27.67
C ALA A 47 -26.72 0.26 26.87
N GLU A 48 -27.41 0.66 25.79
CA GLU A 48 -27.26 1.88 25.00
C GLU A 48 -27.20 3.14 25.89
N THR A 49 -26.37 4.10 25.48
CA THR A 49 -26.66 5.52 25.63
C THR A 49 -26.17 6.21 24.38
N SER A 50 -27.13 6.70 23.60
CA SER A 50 -26.93 7.62 22.50
C SER A 50 -26.42 8.95 23.08
N GLU A 51 -25.19 9.30 22.73
CA GLU A 51 -24.74 10.68 22.80
C GLU A 51 -24.01 10.94 21.48
N SER A 52 -24.65 11.78 20.67
CA SER A 52 -24.11 12.34 19.45
C SER A 52 -22.81 13.07 19.80
N VAL A 53 -21.68 12.45 19.48
CA VAL A 53 -20.39 13.14 19.45
C VAL A 53 -20.28 13.76 18.07
N ASP A 54 -20.26 15.08 18.08
CA ASP A 54 -20.03 15.94 16.92
C ASP A 54 -18.86 15.41 16.09
N GLU A 55 -19.07 15.35 14.78
CA GLU A 55 -18.04 15.10 13.78
C GLU A 55 -16.97 16.20 13.93
N GLU A 56 -15.91 15.89 14.67
CA GLU A 56 -14.68 16.67 14.65
C GLU A 56 -14.07 16.53 13.26
N ASP A 57 -14.29 17.56 12.45
CA ASP A 57 -13.59 17.89 11.22
C ASP A 57 -12.07 17.70 11.45
N GLU A 58 -11.54 16.56 11.02
CA GLU A 58 -10.10 16.28 10.93
C GLU A 58 -9.53 17.30 9.94
N GLN A 59 -9.20 18.50 10.43
CA GLN A 59 -8.52 19.51 9.66
C GLN A 59 -7.14 18.93 9.28
N ALA A 60 -7.05 18.40 8.06
CA ALA A 60 -5.80 17.91 7.49
C ALA A 60 -4.72 18.97 7.69
N ALA A 61 -3.53 18.56 8.15
CA ALA A 61 -2.41 19.46 8.34
C ALA A 61 -2.16 20.27 7.05
N PRO A 62 -1.84 21.58 7.17
CA PRO A 62 -1.67 22.42 5.99
C PRO A 62 -0.52 21.89 5.13
N ILE A 63 -0.79 21.67 3.84
CA ILE A 63 0.21 21.25 2.86
C ILE A 63 1.35 22.28 2.81
N THR A 64 2.58 21.84 3.05
CA THR A 64 3.77 22.70 3.02
C THR A 64 4.41 22.73 1.64
N LYS A 65 5.34 23.68 1.41
CA LYS A 65 6.13 23.71 0.18
C LYS A 65 6.99 22.45 0.03
N ASP A 66 7.56 21.98 1.14
CA ASP A 66 8.41 20.79 1.14
C ASP A 66 7.59 19.55 0.75
N ASP A 67 6.32 19.46 1.17
CA ASP A 67 5.41 18.37 0.76
C ASP A 67 5.13 18.39 -0.75
N ILE A 68 4.94 19.58 -1.32
CA ILE A 68 4.71 19.77 -2.76
C ILE A 68 5.97 19.39 -3.54
N GLU A 69 7.13 19.89 -3.14
CA GLU A 69 8.41 19.61 -3.79
C GLU A 69 8.76 18.10 -3.73
N ASP A 70 8.50 17.43 -2.59
CA ASP A 70 8.64 15.98 -2.48
C ASP A 70 7.69 15.25 -3.43
N ALA A 71 6.40 15.63 -3.45
CA ALA A 71 5.41 15.01 -4.33
C ALA A 71 5.78 15.18 -5.81
N GLU A 72 6.20 16.38 -6.24
CA GLU A 72 6.63 16.64 -7.62
C GLU A 72 7.86 15.82 -8.03
N LYS A 73 8.81 15.65 -7.10
CA LYS A 73 10.01 14.82 -7.32
C LYS A 73 9.67 13.34 -7.42
N VAL A 74 8.76 12.86 -6.59
CA VAL A 74 8.33 11.45 -6.58
C VAL A 74 7.44 11.15 -7.79
N PHE A 75 6.64 12.12 -8.24
CA PHE A 75 5.69 11.98 -9.35
C PHE A 75 5.95 13.02 -10.45
N PRO A 76 6.99 12.80 -11.28
CA PRO A 76 7.24 13.67 -12.41
C PRO A 76 6.14 13.51 -13.47
N PHE A 77 5.86 14.57 -14.24
CA PHE A 77 4.78 14.56 -15.24
C PHE A 77 4.96 13.52 -16.35
N ASP A 78 6.20 13.11 -16.65
CA ASP A 78 6.53 12.13 -17.67
C ASP A 78 6.54 10.68 -17.15
N MET A 79 6.05 10.44 -15.93
CA MET A 79 6.02 9.09 -15.37
C MET A 79 5.13 8.15 -16.19
N SER A 80 5.54 6.88 -16.29
CA SER A 80 4.76 5.87 -17.03
C SER A 80 3.47 5.49 -16.30
N GLU A 81 2.47 4.97 -17.03
CA GLU A 81 1.24 4.43 -16.43
C GLU A 81 1.52 3.33 -15.39
N SER A 82 2.53 2.49 -15.63
CA SER A 82 2.95 1.46 -14.66
C SER A 82 3.46 2.07 -13.36
N ALA A 83 4.10 3.25 -13.41
CA ALA A 83 4.55 3.96 -12.21
C ALA A 83 3.37 4.59 -11.46
N VAL A 84 2.33 5.06 -12.17
CA VAL A 84 1.09 5.56 -11.56
C VAL A 84 0.40 4.41 -10.81
N GLN A 85 0.26 3.25 -11.45
CA GLN A 85 -0.30 2.05 -10.80
C GLN A 85 0.51 1.66 -9.57
N ASP A 86 1.84 1.60 -9.67
CA ASP A 86 2.71 1.24 -8.55
C ASP A 86 2.59 2.23 -7.38
N ALA A 87 2.47 3.53 -7.67
CA ALA A 87 2.25 4.56 -6.67
C ALA A 87 0.92 4.37 -5.93
N ILE A 88 -0.21 4.25 -6.66
CA ILE A 88 -1.54 4.06 -6.06
C ILE A 88 -1.56 2.75 -5.25
N HIS A 89 -1.00 1.67 -5.78
CA HIS A 89 -0.93 0.38 -5.07
C HIS A 89 -0.15 0.49 -3.75
N LYS A 90 1.07 1.04 -3.78
CA LYS A 90 1.89 1.22 -2.56
C LYS A 90 1.29 2.20 -1.57
N MET A 91 0.60 3.23 -2.03
CA MET A 91 -0.17 4.15 -1.18
C MET A 91 -1.30 3.42 -0.47
N SER A 92 -2.08 2.62 -1.19
CA SER A 92 -3.21 1.88 -0.61
C SER A 92 -2.81 0.90 0.50
N HIS A 93 -1.55 0.43 0.54
CA HIS A 93 -1.05 -0.42 1.64
C HIS A 93 -1.21 0.21 3.03
N GLN A 94 -1.25 1.54 3.15
CA GLN A 94 -1.52 2.24 4.41
C GLN A 94 -2.95 2.00 4.92
N LYS A 95 -3.90 1.68 4.04
CA LYS A 95 -5.34 1.57 4.36
C LYS A 95 -5.87 0.15 4.35
N VAL A 96 -5.17 -0.83 3.79
CA VAL A 96 -5.75 -2.16 3.52
C VAL A 96 -5.20 -3.29 4.40
N LYS A 97 -6.02 -4.30 4.68
CA LYS A 97 -5.62 -5.60 5.21
C LYS A 97 -5.20 -6.50 4.05
N ALA A 98 -3.98 -6.99 4.07
CA ALA A 98 -3.45 -7.94 3.09
C ALA A 98 -2.35 -8.78 3.74
N ASP A 99 -2.31 -10.09 3.44
CA ASP A 99 -1.34 -11.02 4.01
C ASP A 99 0.11 -10.65 3.65
N LYS A 100 0.30 -9.99 2.50
CA LYS A 100 1.60 -9.48 2.03
C LYS A 100 1.40 -8.10 1.40
N LYS A 101 2.34 -7.20 1.71
CA LYS A 101 2.44 -5.85 1.16
C LYS A 101 3.88 -5.63 0.72
N TRP A 102 4.09 -5.23 -0.53
CA TRP A 102 5.43 -5.02 -1.08
C TRP A 102 5.67 -3.55 -1.40
N GLY A 103 6.62 -2.96 -0.68
CA GLY A 103 6.86 -1.52 -0.72
C GLY A 103 5.82 -0.74 0.08
N ALA A 104 6.17 0.50 0.36
CA ALA A 104 5.34 1.44 1.08
C ALA A 104 5.54 2.82 0.47
N LEU A 105 4.45 3.55 0.32
CA LEU A 105 4.47 4.96 -0.04
C LEU A 105 3.40 5.63 0.82
N GLN A 106 3.76 6.62 1.63
CA GLN A 106 2.81 7.21 2.57
C GLN A 106 1.75 8.01 1.80
N ILE A 107 0.49 7.85 2.19
CA ILE A 107 -0.59 8.71 1.68
C ILE A 107 -0.42 10.10 2.31
N THR A 108 -0.35 11.13 1.47
CA THR A 108 -0.41 12.53 1.89
C THR A 108 -1.32 13.29 0.91
N PRO A 109 -1.97 14.39 1.35
CA PRO A 109 -2.79 15.22 0.46
C PRO A 109 -2.01 15.70 -0.77
N ALA A 110 -0.78 16.18 -0.59
CA ALA A 110 0.09 16.62 -1.68
C ALA A 110 0.36 15.52 -2.72
N ARG A 111 0.57 14.28 -2.28
CA ARG A 111 0.80 13.13 -3.17
C ARG A 111 -0.45 12.74 -3.95
N ILE A 112 -1.62 12.78 -3.32
CA ILE A 112 -2.91 12.53 -3.99
C ILE A 112 -3.14 13.58 -5.07
N ASP A 113 -3.05 14.87 -4.71
CA ASP A 113 -3.25 15.98 -5.64
C ASP A 113 -2.27 15.90 -6.81
N ARG A 114 -1.00 15.64 -6.51
CA ARG A 114 0.03 15.53 -7.54
C ARG A 114 -0.22 14.39 -8.52
N LEU A 115 -0.65 13.21 -8.06
CA LEU A 115 -0.98 12.10 -8.96
C LEU A 115 -2.19 12.44 -9.84
N ILE A 116 -3.19 13.15 -9.31
CA ILE A 116 -4.34 13.62 -10.11
C ILE A 116 -3.86 14.53 -11.24
N GLU A 117 -2.98 15.50 -10.94
CA GLU A 117 -2.39 16.39 -11.96
C GLU A 117 -1.63 15.61 -13.04
N VAL A 118 -0.80 14.66 -12.63
CA VAL A 118 -0.04 13.81 -13.55
C VAL A 118 -0.97 13.02 -14.47
N ILE A 119 -2.03 12.43 -13.92
CA ILE A 119 -2.99 11.66 -14.72
C ILE A 119 -3.74 12.57 -15.70
N GLN A 120 -4.18 13.75 -15.27
CA GLN A 120 -4.87 14.70 -16.13
C GLN A 120 -3.99 15.30 -17.23
N ALA A 121 -2.67 15.33 -17.03
CA ALA A 121 -1.70 15.84 -18.01
C ALA A 121 -1.28 14.80 -19.07
N ASN A 122 -1.69 13.53 -18.92
CA ASN A 122 -1.26 12.42 -19.78
C ASN A 122 -2.46 11.64 -20.33
N ASP A 123 -2.21 10.82 -21.36
CA ASP A 123 -3.20 9.89 -21.93
C ASP A 123 -2.89 8.47 -21.47
N TYR A 124 -3.48 8.06 -20.35
CA TYR A 124 -3.31 6.73 -19.78
C TYR A 124 -4.51 5.84 -20.06
N LYS A 125 -4.25 4.56 -20.35
CA LYS A 125 -5.30 3.60 -20.72
C LYS A 125 -6.38 3.44 -19.66
N HIS A 126 -6.04 3.53 -18.38
CA HIS A 126 -6.99 3.35 -17.26
C HIS A 126 -7.14 4.62 -16.40
N GLU A 127 -6.98 5.80 -17.00
CA GLU A 127 -7.11 7.10 -16.32
C GLU A 127 -8.37 7.22 -15.44
N SER A 128 -9.51 6.73 -15.92
CA SER A 128 -10.80 6.83 -15.23
C SER A 128 -10.82 6.04 -13.93
N THR A 129 -10.19 4.87 -13.91
CA THR A 129 -10.00 4.06 -12.69
C THR A 129 -9.12 4.82 -11.69
N TYR A 130 -8.01 5.40 -12.14
CA TYR A 130 -7.08 6.09 -11.26
C TYR A 130 -7.69 7.36 -10.65
N LEU A 131 -8.35 8.17 -11.47
CA LEU A 131 -9.03 9.38 -11.02
C LEU A 131 -10.19 9.07 -10.09
N HIS A 132 -10.94 7.99 -10.32
CA HIS A 132 -12.00 7.58 -9.39
C HIS A 132 -11.43 7.28 -8.00
N ILE A 133 -10.36 6.49 -7.93
CA ILE A 133 -9.69 6.13 -6.66
C ILE A 133 -9.16 7.39 -5.95
N LEU A 134 -8.38 8.20 -6.67
CA LEU A 134 -7.69 9.35 -6.07
C LEU A 134 -8.65 10.46 -5.64
N ASN A 135 -9.78 10.66 -6.34
CA ASN A 135 -10.78 11.64 -5.91
C ASN A 135 -11.49 11.18 -4.62
N ASN A 136 -11.84 9.90 -4.48
CA ASN A 136 -12.39 9.40 -3.21
C ASN A 136 -11.39 9.60 -2.05
N TRP A 137 -10.11 9.29 -2.28
CA TRP A 137 -9.08 9.47 -1.27
C TRP A 137 -8.82 10.95 -0.94
N LYS A 138 -8.95 11.84 -1.93
CA LYS A 138 -8.87 13.29 -1.75
C LYS A 138 -9.99 13.80 -0.84
N ASP A 139 -11.18 13.22 -0.96
CA ASP A 139 -12.34 13.52 -0.11
C ASP A 139 -12.26 12.82 1.26
N GLY A 140 -11.15 12.13 1.56
CA GLY A 140 -10.96 11.37 2.80
C GLY A 140 -11.73 10.05 2.85
N ASP A 141 -12.42 9.66 1.78
CA ASP A 141 -13.15 8.40 1.72
C ASP A 141 -12.22 7.23 1.37
N PHE A 142 -11.82 6.50 2.43
CA PHE A 142 -11.08 5.25 2.34
C PHE A 142 -11.94 4.02 2.65
N SER A 143 -13.27 4.17 2.76
CA SER A 143 -14.19 3.08 3.12
C SER A 143 -14.10 1.89 2.16
N ARG A 144 -13.67 2.15 0.92
CA ARG A 144 -13.50 1.16 -0.16
C ARG A 144 -12.04 0.93 -0.55
N ALA A 145 -11.06 1.38 0.24
CA ALA A 145 -9.63 1.32 -0.11
C ALA A 145 -9.13 -0.09 -0.50
N HIS A 146 -9.71 -1.15 0.06
CA HIS A 146 -9.38 -2.53 -0.30
C HIS A 146 -9.88 -2.93 -1.70
N HIS A 147 -11.02 -2.39 -2.15
CA HIS A 147 -11.45 -2.51 -3.53
C HIS A 147 -10.55 -1.71 -4.45
N ASP A 148 -10.21 -0.48 -4.08
CA ASP A 148 -9.31 0.40 -4.86
C ASP A 148 -7.94 -0.25 -5.07
N HIS A 149 -7.33 -0.76 -3.99
CA HIS A 149 -6.11 -1.58 -4.03
C HIS A 149 -6.28 -2.73 -5.01
N ASN A 150 -7.37 -3.50 -4.87
CA ASN A 150 -7.58 -4.70 -5.68
C ASN A 150 -7.82 -4.37 -7.15
N SER A 151 -8.43 -3.24 -7.48
CA SER A 151 -8.55 -2.78 -8.88
C SER A 151 -7.17 -2.55 -9.49
N ILE A 152 -6.24 -1.93 -8.78
CA ILE A 152 -4.87 -1.75 -9.28
C ILE A 152 -4.10 -3.07 -9.31
N TRP A 153 -4.23 -3.89 -8.27
CA TRP A 153 -3.61 -5.21 -8.19
C TRP A 153 -4.06 -6.12 -9.36
N GLU A 154 -5.33 -6.06 -9.76
CA GLU A 154 -5.84 -6.80 -10.92
C GLU A 154 -5.25 -6.28 -12.24
N LEU A 155 -5.12 -4.95 -12.41
CA LEU A 155 -4.45 -4.35 -13.58
C LEU A 155 -2.97 -4.76 -13.68
N GLN A 156 -2.31 -4.96 -12.54
CA GLN A 156 -0.93 -5.44 -12.46
C GLN A 156 -0.79 -6.96 -12.64
N GLY A 157 -1.89 -7.70 -12.79
CA GLY A 157 -1.86 -9.16 -12.90
C GLY A 157 -1.44 -9.85 -11.60
N GLY A 158 -1.81 -9.27 -10.46
CA GLY A 158 -1.43 -9.76 -9.14
C GLY A 158 -1.88 -11.20 -8.88
N THR A 159 -1.08 -11.93 -8.09
CA THR A 159 -1.37 -13.31 -7.65
C THR A 159 -1.26 -13.50 -6.14
N VAL A 160 -0.64 -12.55 -5.46
CA VAL A 160 -0.35 -12.58 -4.02
C VAL A 160 -0.55 -11.17 -3.47
N GLY A 161 -0.98 -11.04 -2.22
CA GLY A 161 -1.19 -9.75 -1.57
C GLY A 161 -2.54 -9.10 -1.87
N LYS A 162 -3.54 -9.87 -2.33
CA LYS A 162 -4.91 -9.35 -2.49
C LYS A 162 -5.45 -8.86 -1.14
N ALA A 163 -6.04 -7.67 -1.14
CA ALA A 163 -6.61 -7.08 0.06
C ALA A 163 -7.94 -7.74 0.45
N THR A 164 -8.14 -7.95 1.75
CA THR A 164 -9.33 -8.61 2.34
C THR A 164 -10.23 -7.68 3.13
N GLY A 165 -9.79 -6.43 3.37
CA GLY A 165 -10.57 -5.42 4.07
C GLY A 165 -9.78 -4.13 4.31
N VAL A 166 -10.39 -3.18 5.02
CA VAL A 166 -9.76 -1.92 5.43
C VAL A 166 -9.18 -2.08 6.85
N LEU A 167 -8.05 -1.43 7.11
CA LEU A 167 -7.45 -1.36 8.44
C LEU A 167 -8.32 -0.53 9.38
N SER A 168 -8.33 -0.87 10.67
CA SER A 168 -8.79 0.07 11.70
C SER A 168 -7.81 1.24 11.83
N ALA A 169 -8.25 2.33 12.44
CA ALA A 169 -7.38 3.49 12.71
C ALA A 169 -6.10 3.09 13.47
N GLU A 170 -6.21 2.18 14.45
CA GLU A 170 -5.07 1.69 15.22
C GLU A 170 -4.12 0.82 14.37
N GLU A 171 -4.66 -0.01 13.49
CA GLU A 171 -3.86 -0.80 12.54
C GLU A 171 -3.14 0.08 11.51
N GLU A 172 -3.80 1.13 11.03
CA GLU A 172 -3.19 2.15 10.16
C GLU A 172 -2.09 2.91 10.89
N ALA A 173 -2.33 3.41 12.11
CA ALA A 173 -1.33 4.12 12.90
C ALA A 173 -0.06 3.26 13.10
N ARG A 174 -0.24 1.97 13.43
CA ARG A 174 0.86 1.00 13.47
C ARG A 174 1.55 0.77 12.13
N TYR A 175 0.84 0.89 11.02
CA TYR A 175 1.44 0.81 9.70
C TYR A 175 2.30 2.04 9.42
N VAL A 176 1.78 3.24 9.70
CA VAL A 176 2.50 4.51 9.50
C VAL A 176 3.79 4.53 10.32
N GLN A 177 3.68 4.26 11.64
CA GLN A 177 4.82 4.21 12.55
C GLN A 177 5.92 3.26 12.08
N ARG A 178 5.58 2.10 11.50
CA ARG A 178 6.58 1.09 11.09
C ARG A 178 7.27 1.40 9.77
N ASN A 179 6.67 2.22 8.91
CA ASN A 179 7.15 2.41 7.55
C ASN A 179 7.70 3.81 7.29
N PHE A 180 7.33 4.81 8.10
CA PHE A 180 7.61 6.22 7.80
C PHE A 180 8.19 7.02 8.98
N GLU A 181 8.36 6.41 10.16
CA GLU A 181 8.90 7.03 11.38
C GLU A 181 9.97 6.15 12.02
#